data_AF-A0A354B0Z0-F1
#
_entry.id   AF-A0A354B0Z0-F1
#
_cell.length_a   1.000
_cell.length_b   1.000
_cell.length_c   1.000
_cell.angle_alpha   90.00
_cell.angle_beta   90.00
_cell.angle_gamma   90.00
#
_symmetry.space_group_name_H-M   'P 1'
#
loop_
_entity.id
_entity.type
_entity.pdbx_description
1 polymer ?
#
loop_
_entity_poly.entity_id
_entity_poly.type
_entity_poly.pdbx_seq_one_letter_code
_entity_poly.pdbx_strand_id
1 'polypeptide(L)'
;PTRMDEEKLKEEGYYSIFEAAGSRMEMPGCSLCMGNQARVEDNTSVFSTSTRNFNNRLGNGAQVYLGSAELAAVCAQLGRIPSKQQYLAIAAAKIDPNGEQLYRYLNFDQIEGFEEQGRVVSAEAEAQVLAGV
;
A
#
# COMPACT_ATOMS: atom_id res chain seq x y z
N PRO A 1 -4.09 -0.57 -2.14
CA PRO A 1 -4.42 -2.01 -2.34
C PRO A 1 -5.58 -2.21 -3.32
N THR A 2 -6.50 -1.24 -3.35
CA THR A 2 -7.57 -1.07 -4.31
C THR A 2 -7.23 0.06 -5.30
N ARG A 3 -8.04 0.21 -6.35
CA ARG A 3 -7.94 1.36 -7.28
C ARG A 3 -8.18 2.71 -6.59
N MET A 4 -9.04 2.75 -5.58
CA MET A 4 -9.33 3.98 -4.82
C MET A 4 -8.12 4.46 -4.02
N ASP A 5 -7.34 3.54 -3.44
CA ASP A 5 -6.07 3.90 -2.79
C ASP A 5 -5.06 4.42 -3.81
N GLU A 6 -4.97 3.79 -4.98
CA GLU A 6 -4.08 4.22 -6.05
C GLU A 6 -4.44 5.62 -6.54
N GLU A 7 -5.71 5.88 -6.83
CA GLU A 7 -6.22 7.20 -7.26
C GLU A 7 -5.88 8.26 -6.21
N LYS A 8 -6.18 8.00 -4.92
CA LYS A 8 -5.88 8.96 -3.86
C LYS A 8 -4.39 9.25 -3.72
N LEU A 9 -3.54 8.22 -3.78
CA LEU A 9 -2.09 8.39 -3.68
C LEU A 9 -1.50 9.13 -4.89
N LYS A 10 -2.12 9.02 -6.07
CA LYS A 10 -1.76 9.81 -7.26
C LYS A 10 -2.17 11.28 -7.08
N GLU A 11 -3.40 11.54 -6.64
CA GLU A 11 -3.90 12.90 -6.35
C GLU A 11 -3.03 13.63 -5.31
N GLU A 12 -2.64 12.94 -4.24
CA GLU A 12 -1.79 13.50 -3.18
C GLU A 12 -0.29 13.57 -3.57
N GLY A 13 0.08 13.08 -4.76
CA GLY A 13 1.43 13.20 -5.31
C GLY A 13 2.46 12.17 -4.80
N TYR A 14 2.04 11.15 -4.03
CA TYR A 14 2.94 10.12 -3.52
C TYR A 14 3.54 9.25 -4.62
N TYR A 15 2.81 9.03 -5.72
CA TYR A 15 3.33 8.27 -6.87
C TYR A 15 4.59 8.90 -7.44
N SER A 16 4.63 10.22 -7.61
CA SER A 16 5.80 10.95 -8.09
C SER A 16 7.01 10.78 -7.16
N ILE A 17 6.78 10.70 -5.85
CA ILE A 17 7.84 10.45 -4.85
C ILE A 17 8.39 9.03 -5.02
N PHE A 18 7.52 8.03 -5.16
CA PHE A 18 7.94 6.63 -5.33
C PHE A 18 8.70 6.42 -6.65
N GLU A 19 8.23 7.03 -7.73
CA GLU A 19 8.90 7.00 -9.04
C GLU A 19 10.28 7.66 -8.98
N ALA A 20 10.39 8.84 -8.36
CA ALA A 20 11.67 9.52 -8.17
C ALA A 20 12.65 8.69 -7.31
N ALA A 21 12.14 7.87 -6.39
CA ALA A 21 12.93 6.93 -5.60
C ALA A 21 13.30 5.63 -6.36
N GLY A 22 12.83 5.45 -7.60
CA GLY A 22 13.08 4.24 -8.40
C GLY A 22 12.20 3.05 -8.03
N SER A 23 11.10 3.27 -7.31
CA SER A 23 10.16 2.20 -6.94
C SER A 23 9.35 1.73 -8.16
N ARG A 24 9.06 0.43 -8.20
CA ARG A 24 8.09 -0.12 -9.15
C ARG A 24 6.70 -0.14 -8.51
N MET A 25 5.75 0.56 -9.13
CA MET A 25 4.35 0.53 -8.73
C MET A 25 3.61 -0.56 -9.51
N GLU A 26 3.00 -1.49 -8.80
CA GLU A 26 2.18 -2.57 -9.39
C GLU A 26 0.71 -2.16 -9.42
N MET A 27 -0.06 -2.72 -10.36
CA MET A 27 -1.51 -2.54 -10.37
C MET A 27 -2.13 -3.06 -9.07
N PRO A 28 -3.21 -2.42 -8.57
CA PRO A 28 -3.89 -2.84 -7.34
C PRO A 28 -4.29 -4.33 -7.36
N GLY A 29 -3.79 -5.10 -6.40
CA GLY A 29 -4.01 -6.54 -6.32
C GLY A 29 -3.03 -7.24 -5.37
N CYS A 30 -2.98 -8.58 -5.43
CA CYS A 30 -2.12 -9.36 -4.54
C CYS A 30 -0.62 -9.27 -4.86
N SER A 31 -0.25 -8.95 -6.11
CA SER A 31 1.14 -8.81 -6.55
C SER A 31 2.05 -9.96 -6.05
N LEU A 32 3.23 -9.65 -5.51
CA LEU A 32 4.22 -10.60 -5.01
C LEU A 32 3.74 -11.47 -3.84
N CYS A 33 2.68 -11.07 -3.11
CA CYS A 33 2.22 -11.78 -1.91
C CYS A 33 1.84 -13.25 -2.20
N MET A 34 1.30 -13.51 -3.39
CA MET A 34 0.93 -14.87 -3.80
C MET A 34 2.05 -15.63 -4.51
N GLY A 35 2.93 -14.92 -5.22
CA GLY A 35 4.05 -15.50 -5.96
C GLY A 35 3.63 -16.36 -7.17
N ASN A 36 2.39 -16.20 -7.65
CA ASN A 36 1.84 -16.93 -8.81
C ASN A 36 1.98 -16.18 -10.14
N GLN A 37 2.40 -14.91 -10.11
CA GLN A 37 2.62 -14.07 -11.28
C GLN A 37 4.05 -13.52 -11.23
N ALA A 38 4.21 -12.29 -10.73
CA ALA A 38 5.52 -11.72 -10.44
C ALA A 38 6.18 -12.47 -9.27
N ARG A 39 7.50 -12.64 -9.39
CA ARG A 39 8.35 -13.25 -8.36
C ARG A 39 9.62 -12.41 -8.22
N VAL A 40 10.22 -12.48 -7.04
CA VAL A 40 11.54 -11.89 -6.80
C VAL A 40 12.62 -12.77 -7.43
N GLU A 41 13.83 -12.22 -7.56
CA GLU A 41 14.99 -12.97 -8.04
C GLU A 41 15.34 -14.14 -7.11
N ASP A 42 15.92 -15.18 -7.68
CA ASP A 42 16.29 -16.38 -6.95
C ASP A 42 17.40 -16.10 -5.93
N ASN A 43 17.32 -16.76 -4.77
CA ASN A 43 18.28 -16.67 -3.66
C ASN A 43 18.46 -15.26 -3.08
N THR A 44 17.48 -14.36 -3.26
CA THR A 44 17.53 -13.01 -2.70
C THR A 44 16.97 -12.93 -1.28
N SER A 45 17.31 -11.86 -0.57
CA SER A 45 16.72 -11.52 0.72
C SER A 45 15.67 -10.43 0.55
N VAL A 46 14.47 -10.66 1.09
CA VAL A 46 13.32 -9.75 0.94
C VAL A 46 12.79 -9.37 2.30
N PHE A 47 12.53 -8.09 2.50
CA PHE A 47 11.69 -7.60 3.58
C PHE A 47 10.30 -7.30 3.02
N SER A 48 9.25 -7.93 3.54
CA SER A 48 7.90 -7.89 2.98
C SER A 48 6.84 -7.54 4.03
N THR A 49 5.83 -6.78 3.62
CA THR A 49 4.62 -6.50 4.40
C THR A 49 3.49 -7.49 4.10
N SER A 50 3.78 -8.55 3.33
CA SER A 50 2.83 -9.64 3.05
C SER A 50 2.49 -10.45 4.29
N THR A 51 1.53 -11.36 4.16
CA THR A 51 1.06 -12.18 5.29
C THR A 51 1.85 -13.47 5.52
N ARG A 52 2.69 -13.93 4.56
CA ARG A 52 3.32 -15.25 4.60
C ARG A 52 4.73 -15.23 3.99
N ASN A 53 5.65 -16.00 4.59
CA ASN A 53 7.05 -16.10 4.17
C ASN A 53 7.54 -17.56 3.98
N PHE A 54 6.65 -18.48 3.58
CA PHE A 54 7.05 -19.87 3.33
C PHE A 54 8.14 -19.98 2.26
N ASN A 55 8.95 -21.03 2.35
CA ASN A 55 9.99 -21.32 1.36
C ASN A 55 9.42 -21.31 -0.06
N ASN A 56 10.14 -20.64 -0.98
CA ASN A 56 9.78 -20.48 -2.38
C ASN A 56 8.50 -19.68 -2.66
N ARG A 57 7.90 -19.02 -1.65
CA ARG A 57 6.65 -18.27 -1.82
C ARG A 57 6.82 -17.06 -2.73
N LEU A 58 7.75 -16.15 -2.42
CA LEU A 58 7.99 -14.94 -3.22
C LEU A 58 8.93 -15.18 -4.40
N GLY A 59 9.87 -16.12 -4.29
CA GLY A 59 10.91 -16.44 -5.27
C GLY A 59 11.69 -17.68 -4.84
N ASN A 60 12.39 -18.36 -5.74
CA ASN A 60 13.05 -19.63 -5.39
C ASN A 60 14.27 -19.36 -4.50
N GLY A 61 14.39 -20.07 -3.38
CA GLY A 61 15.47 -19.86 -2.43
C GLY A 61 15.46 -18.48 -1.74
N ALA A 62 14.42 -17.68 -1.94
CA ALA A 62 14.34 -16.35 -1.35
C ALA A 62 14.14 -16.44 0.18
N GLN A 63 14.89 -15.64 0.92
CA GLN A 63 14.73 -15.49 2.38
C GLN A 63 13.86 -14.27 2.68
N VAL A 64 12.66 -14.52 3.21
CA VAL A 64 11.65 -13.48 3.37
C VAL A 64 11.40 -13.18 4.85
N TYR A 65 11.59 -11.92 5.23
CA TYR A 65 11.33 -11.38 6.55
C TYR A 65 10.03 -10.57 6.52
N LEU A 66 9.14 -10.81 7.48
CA LEU A 66 7.87 -10.09 7.59
C LEU A 66 7.99 -8.95 8.61
N GLY A 67 7.38 -7.81 8.30
CA GLY A 67 7.29 -6.68 9.22
C GLY A 67 6.37 -5.57 8.73
N SER A 68 6.39 -4.43 9.42
CA SER A 68 5.51 -3.30 9.11
C SER A 68 5.98 -2.51 7.88
N ALA A 69 5.10 -1.66 7.35
CA ALA A 69 5.40 -0.80 6.21
C ALA A 69 6.47 0.25 6.55
N GLU A 70 6.45 0.79 7.76
CA GLU A 70 7.44 1.74 8.26
C GLU A 70 8.84 1.11 8.27
N LEU A 71 8.96 -0.09 8.83
CA LEU A 71 10.23 -0.81 8.85
C LEU A 71 10.67 -1.22 7.45
N ALA A 72 9.75 -1.61 6.57
CA ALA A 72 10.05 -1.90 5.17
C ALA A 72 10.62 -0.67 4.43
N ALA A 73 10.05 0.52 4.64
CA ALA A 73 10.56 1.77 4.08
C ALA A 73 11.97 2.10 4.58
N VAL A 74 12.24 1.90 5.88
CA VAL A 74 13.59 2.06 6.45
C VAL A 74 14.58 1.03 5.86
N CYS A 75 14.17 -0.23 5.73
CA CYS A 75 14.98 -1.27 5.09
C CYS A 75 15.31 -0.92 3.63
N ALA A 76 14.34 -0.40 2.88
CA ALA A 76 14.54 0.02 1.49
C ALA A 76 15.52 1.19 1.38
N GLN A 77 15.44 2.16 2.30
CA GLN A 77 16.37 3.29 2.35
C GLN A 77 17.80 2.88 2.71
N LEU A 78 17.97 1.92 3.63
CA LEU A 78 19.28 1.51 4.13
C LEU A 78 19.90 0.33 3.38
N GLY A 79 19.12 -0.39 2.57
CA GLY A 79 19.54 -1.62 1.89
C GLY A 79 19.77 -2.81 2.84
N ARG A 80 19.32 -2.73 4.10
CA ARG A 80 19.48 -3.78 5.12
C ARG A 80 18.48 -3.59 6.27
N ILE A 81 18.28 -4.64 7.05
CA ILE A 81 17.50 -4.55 8.31
C ILE A 81 18.26 -3.65 9.30
N PRO A 82 17.65 -2.56 9.82
CA PRO A 82 18.29 -1.65 10.75
C PRO A 82 18.43 -2.25 12.15
N SER A 83 19.30 -1.65 12.99
CA SER A 83 19.21 -1.88 14.43
C SER A 83 17.99 -1.16 15.02
N LYS A 84 17.55 -1.60 16.22
CA LYS A 84 16.45 -0.94 16.95
C LYS A 84 16.68 0.56 17.11
N GLN A 85 17.91 0.96 17.48
CA GLN A 85 18.24 2.37 17.68
C GLN A 85 18.17 3.17 16.37
N GLN A 86 18.64 2.60 15.26
CA GLN A 86 18.56 3.23 13.94
C GLN A 86 17.09 3.43 13.51
N TYR A 87 16.27 2.38 13.67
CA TYR A 87 14.85 2.46 13.38
C TYR A 87 14.15 3.56 14.19
N LEU A 88 14.32 3.56 15.52
CA LEU A 88 13.66 4.54 16.39
C LEU A 88 14.11 5.98 16.09
N ALA A 89 15.38 6.19 15.76
CA ALA A 89 15.88 7.51 15.38
C ALA A 89 15.24 8.02 14.07
N ILE A 90 15.09 7.16 13.06
CA ILE A 90 14.45 7.52 11.78
C ILE A 90 12.95 7.75 11.98
N ALA A 91 12.27 6.87 12.71
CA ALA A 91 10.85 6.98 13.00
C ALA A 91 10.52 8.29 13.72
N ALA A 92 11.26 8.63 14.77
CA ALA A 92 11.09 9.88 15.51
C ALA A 92 11.32 11.14 14.65
N ALA A 93 12.22 11.05 13.67
CA ALA A 93 12.54 12.19 12.81
C ALA A 93 11.59 12.35 11.60
N LYS A 94 10.98 11.27 11.11
CA LYS A 94 10.25 11.26 9.83
C LYS A 94 8.79 10.85 9.93
N ILE A 95 8.44 9.99 10.88
CA ILE A 95 7.11 9.41 11.02
C ILE A 95 6.33 10.19 12.08
N ASP A 96 6.87 10.27 13.31
CA ASP A 96 6.17 10.87 14.45
C ASP A 96 5.68 12.31 14.19
N PRO A 97 6.47 13.22 13.57
CA PRO A 97 6.02 14.59 13.32
C PRO A 97 4.87 14.68 12.30
N ASN A 98 4.67 13.64 11.49
CA ASN A 98 3.69 13.62 10.40
C ASN A 98 2.56 12.62 10.66
N GLY A 99 2.47 12.04 11.86
CA GLY A 99 1.57 10.92 12.16
C GLY A 99 0.11 11.20 11.83
N GLU A 100 -0.40 12.39 12.18
CA GLU A 100 -1.79 12.77 11.89
C GLU A 100 -2.08 12.84 10.38
N GLN A 101 -1.11 13.25 9.57
CA GLN A 101 -1.27 13.33 8.12
C GLN A 101 -1.07 11.96 7.44
N LEU A 102 -0.15 11.15 7.97
CA LEU A 102 0.20 9.82 7.44
C LEU A 102 -0.94 8.81 7.65
N TYR A 103 -1.55 8.80 8.84
CA TYR A 103 -2.50 7.77 9.24
C TYR A 103 -3.96 8.20 9.05
N ARG A 104 -4.28 8.71 7.85
CA ARG A 104 -5.65 9.05 7.44
C ARG A 104 -6.25 7.91 6.63
N TYR A 105 -7.46 7.50 6.97
CA TYR A 105 -8.21 6.49 6.23
C TYR A 105 -9.06 7.11 5.12
N LEU A 106 -9.36 6.32 4.09
CA LEU A 106 -10.34 6.67 3.08
C LEU A 106 -11.75 6.46 3.62
N ASN A 107 -12.37 7.54 4.07
CA ASN A 107 -13.79 7.59 4.45
C ASN A 107 -14.58 8.12 3.25
N PHE A 108 -15.20 7.23 2.47
CA PHE A 108 -15.88 7.59 1.22
C PHE A 108 -17.05 8.55 1.40
N ASP A 109 -17.71 8.50 2.56
CA ASP A 109 -18.77 9.43 2.98
C ASP A 109 -18.27 10.88 3.18
N GLN A 110 -16.96 11.05 3.38
CA GLN A 110 -16.31 12.35 3.59
C GLN A 110 -15.66 12.91 2.32
N ILE A 111 -15.74 12.19 1.20
CA ILE A 111 -15.19 12.60 -0.09
C ILE A 111 -16.29 13.25 -0.91
N GLU A 112 -16.14 14.55 -1.17
CA GLU A 112 -17.10 15.32 -1.94
C GLU A 112 -17.34 14.70 -3.32
N GLY A 113 -18.62 14.44 -3.64
CA GLY A 113 -19.03 13.91 -4.94
C GLY A 113 -18.71 12.43 -5.19
N PHE A 114 -18.20 11.68 -4.20
CA PHE A 114 -17.87 10.27 -4.38
C PHE A 114 -19.10 9.40 -4.69
N GLU A 115 -20.26 9.71 -4.09
CA GLU A 115 -21.52 8.98 -4.32
C GLU A 115 -22.01 9.08 -5.78
N GLU A 116 -21.70 10.19 -6.46
CA GLU A 116 -22.04 10.37 -7.87
C GLU A 116 -20.99 9.74 -8.79
N GLN A 117 -19.79 9.47 -8.28
CA GLN A 117 -18.67 8.95 -9.05
C GLN A 117 -18.90 7.46 -9.39
N GLY A 118 -19.40 7.22 -10.60
CA GLY A 118 -19.72 5.87 -11.10
C GLY A 118 -21.17 5.45 -10.87
N ARG A 119 -22.05 6.39 -10.51
CA ARG A 119 -23.48 6.15 -10.42
C ARG A 119 -24.06 5.78 -11.79
N VAL A 120 -24.63 4.59 -11.89
CA VAL A 120 -25.27 4.07 -13.13
C VAL A 120 -26.80 4.15 -13.10
N VAL A 121 -27.38 4.35 -11.91
CA VAL A 121 -28.83 4.49 -11.69
C VAL A 121 -29.10 5.92 -11.20
N SER A 122 -30.01 6.64 -11.84
CA SER A 122 -30.34 8.00 -11.38
C SER A 122 -30.88 7.99 -9.95
N ALA A 123 -30.65 9.06 -9.19
CA ALA A 123 -31.15 9.21 -7.83
C ALA A 123 -32.68 8.98 -7.74
N GLU A 124 -33.41 9.41 -8.77
CA GLU A 124 -34.85 9.25 -8.89
C GLU A 124 -35.24 7.77 -9.06
N ALA A 125 -34.52 7.01 -9.89
CA ALA A 125 -34.77 5.60 -10.09
C ALA A 125 -34.45 4.76 -8.83
N GLU A 126 -33.39 5.12 -8.10
CA GLU A 126 -33.07 4.50 -6.81
C GLU A 126 -34.15 4.78 -5.76
N ALA A 127 -34.62 6.04 -5.65
CA ALA A 127 -35.69 6.42 -4.75
C ALA A 127 -37.00 5.68 -5.04
N GLN A 128 -37.34 5.46 -6.33
CA GLN A 128 -38.51 4.69 -6.73
C GLN A 128 -38.42 3.22 -6.30
N VAL A 129 -37.24 2.60 -6.38
CA VAL A 129 -37.02 1.22 -5.93
C VAL A 129 -37.15 1.11 -4.41
N LEU A 130 -36.55 2.05 -3.67
CA LEU A 130 -36.59 2.06 -2.20
C LEU A 130 -38.00 2.36 -1.65
N ALA A 131 -38.79 3.19 -2.34
CA ALA A 131 -40.17 3.52 -1.95
C ALA A 131 -41.19 2.42 -2.31
N GLY A 132 -40.80 1.44 -3.13
CA GLY A 132 -41.65 0.32 -3.56
C GLY A 132 -41.56 -0.94 -2.69
N VAL A 133 -40.83 -0.88 -1.56
CA VAL A 133 -40.70 -1.95 -0.55
C VAL A 133 -41.52 -1.61 0.69
#